data_AF-A0AAE1RKK0-F1
#
_entry.id   AF-A0AAE1RKK0-F1
#
_cell.length_a   1.000
_cell.length_b   1.000
_cell.length_c   1.000
_cell.angle_alpha   90.00
_cell.angle_beta   90.00
_cell.angle_gamma   90.00
#
_symmetry.space_group_name_H-M   'P 1'
#
loop_
_entity.id
_entity.type
_entity.pdbx_description
1 polymer ?
#
loop_
_entity_poly.entity_id
_entity_poly.type
_entity_poly.pdbx_seq_one_letter_code
_entity_poly.pdbx_strand_id
1 'polypeptide(L)'
;MPCIGRSWDDDDESRIAYYGESCGYMHLVQVYNRQKLTFYNIYEMKSDGTEWFLKYQVNVEDVVNAFPHMIRHYLEPTDWHYLAMVVLCVVRGEKEEDAFMVLHIPKMVIRYNLRDYTFYKLCEFDNTSIEDNRFEEENEDYEVPVSLEFSRSSSFQCIESLFCL
;
A
#
# COMPACT_ATOMS: atom_id res chain seq x y z
N MET A 1 -4.01 19.72 -11.06
CA MET A 1 -3.23 19.29 -12.24
C MET A 1 -1.76 19.48 -11.89
N PRO A 2 -0.87 18.49 -12.06
CA PRO A 2 0.56 18.71 -11.81
C PRO A 2 1.15 19.58 -12.92
N CYS A 3 2.01 20.52 -12.54
CA CYS A 3 2.72 21.39 -13.46
C CYS A 3 3.64 20.56 -14.36
N ILE A 4 3.24 20.39 -15.63
CA ILE A 4 4.07 19.78 -16.68
C ILE A 4 5.12 20.81 -17.09
N GLY A 5 6.35 20.58 -16.62
CA GLY A 5 7.50 21.43 -16.92
C GLY A 5 8.85 20.75 -16.64
N ARG A 6 8.92 19.42 -16.73
CA ARG A 6 10.20 18.70 -16.77
C ARG A 6 10.33 17.93 -18.09
N SER A 7 11.53 18.06 -18.64
CA SER A 7 12.08 17.45 -19.85
C SER A 7 11.64 16.01 -20.07
N TRP A 8 11.39 15.65 -21.32
CA TRP A 8 11.13 14.29 -21.78
C TRP A 8 12.46 13.53 -21.83
N ASP A 9 12.99 13.18 -20.65
CA ASP A 9 14.04 12.18 -20.50
C ASP A 9 13.39 11.00 -19.78
N ASP A 10 13.32 9.85 -20.46
CA ASP A 10 12.62 8.62 -20.08
C ASP A 10 13.22 7.88 -18.84
N ASP A 11 13.45 8.53 -17.69
CA ASP A 11 14.16 7.87 -16.57
C ASP A 11 13.69 8.20 -15.13
N ASP A 12 12.45 8.66 -14.93
CA ASP A 12 11.81 8.72 -13.59
C ASP A 12 10.44 8.02 -13.63
N GLU A 13 10.44 6.75 -13.99
CA GLU A 13 9.27 5.89 -13.89
C GLU A 13 8.79 5.84 -12.43
N SER A 14 7.64 6.46 -12.16
CA SER A 14 7.04 6.51 -10.82
C SER A 14 5.63 5.93 -10.83
N ARG A 15 5.25 5.28 -9.72
CA ARG A 15 3.94 4.66 -9.53
C ARG A 15 3.16 5.39 -8.44
N ILE A 16 1.92 5.78 -8.76
CA ILE A 16 0.95 6.23 -7.75
C ILE A 16 0.43 5.00 -7.00
N ALA A 17 0.77 4.90 -5.72
CA ALA A 17 0.35 3.80 -4.83
C ALA A 17 -1.01 4.07 -4.16
N TYR A 18 -1.33 5.34 -3.89
CA TYR A 18 -2.61 5.73 -3.29
C TYR A 18 -2.95 7.18 -3.61
N TYR A 19 -4.25 7.48 -3.68
CA TYR A 19 -4.81 8.82 -3.77
C TYR A 19 -6.12 8.86 -3.01
N GLY A 20 -6.25 9.73 -2.01
CA GLY A 20 -7.47 9.81 -1.21
C GLY A 20 -7.48 10.91 -0.17
N GLU A 21 -8.53 10.94 0.64
CA GLU A 21 -8.88 12.03 1.55
C GLU A 21 -8.78 11.59 3.01
N SER A 22 -8.27 12.48 3.88
CA SER A 22 -8.40 12.34 5.33
C SER A 22 -8.49 13.72 6.01
N CYS A 23 -9.57 13.92 6.76
CA CYS A 23 -9.83 15.12 7.59
C CYS A 23 -9.88 16.47 6.83
N GLY A 24 -10.42 16.47 5.61
CA GLY A 24 -10.46 17.60 4.69
C GLY A 24 -9.22 17.77 3.81
N TYR A 25 -8.25 16.85 3.86
CA TYR A 25 -6.96 16.97 3.16
C TYR A 25 -6.74 15.82 2.17
N MET A 26 -6.33 16.18 0.95
CA MET A 26 -6.00 15.22 -0.09
C MET A 26 -4.56 14.73 0.07
N HIS A 27 -4.37 13.42 -0.04
CA HIS A 27 -3.08 12.74 0.05
C HIS A 27 -2.80 11.96 -1.23
N LEU A 28 -1.55 11.99 -1.67
CA LEU A 28 -1.02 11.22 -2.79
C LEU A 28 0.21 10.45 -2.31
N VAL A 29 0.23 9.14 -2.52
CA VAL A 29 1.39 8.31 -2.20
C VAL A 29 2.05 7.84 -3.49
N GLN A 30 3.36 8.05 -3.60
CA GLN A 30 4.13 7.77 -4.80
C GLN A 30 5.38 6.96 -4.47
N VAL A 31 5.65 5.94 -5.29
CA VAL A 31 6.92 5.21 -5.33
C VAL A 31 7.67 5.67 -6.56
N TYR A 32 8.85 6.27 -6.37
CA TYR A 32 9.52 7.01 -7.44
C TYR A 32 10.41 6.19 -8.35
N ASN A 33 10.85 5.02 -7.89
CA ASN A 33 11.85 4.24 -8.62
C ASN A 33 11.63 2.75 -8.36
N ARG A 34 11.65 1.96 -9.43
CA ARG A 34 11.57 0.49 -9.42
C ARG A 34 12.66 -0.19 -8.59
N GLN A 35 13.81 0.45 -8.40
CA GLN A 35 14.90 -0.02 -7.54
C GLN A 35 14.68 0.30 -6.05
N LYS A 36 13.66 1.11 -5.72
CA LYS A 36 13.35 1.60 -4.37
C LYS A 36 11.88 1.37 -4.03
N LEU A 37 11.39 0.15 -4.24
CA LEU A 37 9.99 -0.22 -4.03
C LEU A 37 9.49 -0.08 -2.58
N THR A 38 10.41 -0.01 -1.61
CA THR A 38 10.12 0.21 -0.19
C THR A 38 10.02 1.69 0.17
N PHE A 39 10.37 2.62 -0.72
CA PHE A 39 10.32 4.07 -0.45
C PHE A 39 9.04 4.70 -0.99
N TYR A 40 8.25 5.24 -0.06
CA TYR A 40 6.97 5.87 -0.31
C TYR A 40 7.05 7.35 0.08
N ASN A 41 6.85 8.22 -0.89
CA ASN A 41 6.67 9.65 -0.64
C ASN A 41 5.19 9.95 -0.53
N ILE A 42 4.80 10.62 0.55
CA ILE A 42 3.43 11.03 0.81
C ILE A 42 3.35 12.54 0.64
N TYR A 43 2.56 12.96 -0.34
CA TYR A 43 2.26 14.36 -0.60
C TYR A 43 0.89 14.70 -0.02
N GLU A 44 0.77 15.92 0.51
CA GLU A 44 -0.50 16.51 0.91
C GLU A 44 -0.78 17.72 0.00
N MET A 45 -2.02 17.86 -0.44
CA MET A 45 -2.46 19.05 -1.16
C MET A 45 -2.68 20.19 -0.16
N LYS A 46 -2.21 21.39 -0.50
CA LYS A 46 -2.58 22.61 0.23
C LYS A 46 -4.10 22.77 0.27
N SER A 47 -4.61 23.41 1.32
CA SER A 47 -6.06 23.65 1.49
C SER A 47 -6.68 24.51 0.39
N ASP A 48 -5.87 25.31 -0.30
CA ASP A 48 -6.30 26.10 -1.45
C ASP A 48 -6.33 25.30 -2.77
N GLY A 49 -5.92 24.02 -2.74
CA GLY A 49 -5.90 23.11 -3.89
C GLY A 49 -4.84 23.43 -4.94
N THR A 50 -3.90 24.34 -4.66
CA THR A 50 -2.98 24.86 -5.68
C THR A 50 -1.72 24.02 -5.86
N GLU A 51 -1.25 23.36 -4.80
CA GLU A 51 0.06 22.73 -4.77
C GLU A 51 0.08 21.50 -3.87
N TRP A 52 0.79 20.48 -4.34
CA TRP A 52 1.18 19.32 -3.54
C TRP A 52 2.53 19.58 -2.87
N PHE A 53 2.62 19.34 -1.57
CA PHE A 53 3.90 19.39 -0.86
C PHE A 53 4.23 18.02 -0.27
N LEU A 54 5.52 17.68 -0.29
CA LEU A 54 6.01 16.44 0.32
C LEU A 54 5.86 16.56 1.84
N LYS A 55 5.08 15.66 2.43
CA LYS A 55 4.78 15.66 3.86
C LYS A 55 5.57 14.58 4.60
N TYR A 56 5.66 13.37 4.04
CA TYR A 56 6.42 12.27 4.63
C TYR A 56 7.25 11.55 3.56
N GLN A 57 8.44 11.09 3.96
CA GLN A 57 9.23 10.10 3.24
C GLN A 57 9.32 8.85 4.11
N VAL A 58 8.81 7.74 3.61
CA VAL A 58 8.65 6.51 4.38
C VAL A 58 9.46 5.40 3.71
N ASN A 59 10.26 4.68 4.49
CA ASN A 59 10.85 3.42 4.05
C ASN A 59 10.16 2.27 4.80
N VAL A 60 9.42 1.42 4.09
CA VAL A 60 8.69 0.28 4.69
C VAL A 60 9.49 -1.02 4.66
N GLU A 61 10.82 -0.94 4.50
CA GLU A 61 11.73 -2.09 4.50
C GLU A 61 11.61 -2.94 5.77
N ASP A 62 11.36 -2.34 6.94
CA ASP A 62 11.15 -3.08 8.19
C ASP A 62 9.89 -3.97 8.12
N VAL A 63 8.86 -3.55 7.38
CA VAL A 63 7.67 -4.37 7.12
C VAL A 63 8.04 -5.54 6.20
N VAL A 64 8.85 -5.29 5.16
CA VAL A 64 9.34 -6.34 4.24
C VAL A 64 10.15 -7.39 4.99
N ASN A 65 11.04 -6.95 5.88
CA ASN A 65 11.88 -7.82 6.70
C ASN A 65 11.06 -8.65 7.70
N ALA A 66 10.02 -8.07 8.29
CA ALA A 66 9.14 -8.78 9.21
C ALA A 66 8.20 -9.77 8.51
N PHE A 67 7.81 -9.50 7.26
CA PHE A 67 6.83 -10.29 6.51
C PHE A 67 7.33 -10.65 5.10
N PRO A 68 8.39 -11.47 4.97
CA PRO A 68 9.00 -11.77 3.68
C PRO A 68 8.06 -12.52 2.73
N HIS A 69 6.97 -13.11 3.21
CA HIS A 69 5.96 -13.77 2.37
C HIS A 69 5.21 -12.82 1.41
N MET A 70 5.36 -11.49 1.57
CA MET A 70 4.85 -10.53 0.60
C MET A 70 5.70 -10.44 -0.69
N ILE A 71 6.92 -11.00 -0.68
CA ILE A 71 7.83 -10.93 -1.82
C ILE A 71 7.40 -11.94 -2.89
N ARG A 72 7.18 -11.45 -4.11
CA ARG A 72 6.81 -12.28 -5.27
C ARG A 72 8.08 -12.71 -5.99
N HIS A 73 8.72 -13.77 -5.49
CA HIS A 73 10.00 -14.29 -6.01
C HIS A 73 10.00 -14.71 -7.49
N TYR A 74 8.82 -14.87 -8.10
CA TYR A 74 8.68 -15.16 -9.53
C TYR A 74 8.77 -13.90 -10.41
N LEU A 75 8.84 -12.70 -9.81
CA LEU A 75 9.04 -11.43 -10.48
C LEU A 75 10.47 -10.91 -10.30
N GLU A 76 10.94 -10.12 -11.24
CA GLU A 76 12.21 -9.39 -11.10
C GLU A 76 12.12 -8.39 -9.94
N PRO A 77 13.21 -8.17 -9.16
CA PRO A 77 13.22 -7.20 -8.06
C PRO A 77 12.87 -5.75 -8.44
N THR A 78 12.94 -5.43 -9.74
CA THR A 78 12.58 -4.13 -10.31
C THR A 78 11.15 -4.09 -10.85
N ASP A 79 10.37 -5.17 -10.74
CA ASP A 79 8.96 -5.15 -11.11
C ASP A 79 8.16 -4.36 -10.08
N TRP A 80 7.24 -3.49 -10.54
CA TRP A 80 6.38 -2.71 -9.66
C TRP A 80 5.58 -3.58 -8.66
N HIS A 81 5.28 -4.81 -9.03
CA HIS A 81 4.51 -5.75 -8.22
C HIS A 81 5.38 -6.72 -7.44
N TYR A 82 6.72 -6.58 -7.45
CA TYR A 82 7.63 -7.46 -6.71
C TYR A 82 7.26 -7.59 -5.22
N LEU A 83 6.74 -6.51 -4.63
CA LEU A 83 6.12 -6.52 -3.31
C LEU A 83 4.59 -6.59 -3.45
N ALA A 84 3.99 -7.67 -2.93
CA ALA A 84 2.55 -7.81 -2.81
C ALA A 84 2.02 -6.91 -1.68
N MET A 85 2.00 -5.59 -1.91
CA MET A 85 1.63 -4.62 -0.90
C MET A 85 0.83 -3.49 -1.51
N VAL A 86 -0.25 -3.11 -0.83
CA VAL A 86 -1.18 -2.06 -1.27
C VAL A 86 -1.36 -1.06 -0.15
N VAL A 87 -1.29 0.23 -0.49
CA VAL A 87 -1.63 1.31 0.45
C VAL A 87 -3.15 1.49 0.42
N LEU A 88 -3.82 1.19 1.54
CA LEU A 88 -5.28 1.32 1.63
C LEU A 88 -5.69 2.76 1.90
N CYS A 89 -5.02 3.42 2.85
CA CYS A 89 -5.24 4.83 3.16
C CYS A 89 -4.07 5.48 3.90
N VAL A 90 -4.08 6.80 3.88
CA VAL A 90 -3.27 7.65 4.78
C VAL A 90 -4.24 8.34 5.72
N VAL A 91 -4.07 8.11 7.02
CA VAL A 91 -4.92 8.67 8.06
C VAL A 91 -4.19 9.82 8.74
N ARG A 92 -4.82 10.99 8.71
CA ARG A 92 -4.37 12.17 9.43
C ARG A 92 -4.79 12.05 10.88
N GLY A 93 -3.83 12.13 11.79
CA GLY A 93 -4.09 12.23 13.22
C GLY A 93 -4.48 13.64 13.65
N GLU A 94 -5.03 13.77 14.87
CA GLU A 94 -5.28 15.10 15.47
C GLU A 94 -3.97 15.88 15.63
N LYS A 95 -2.89 15.18 16.01
CA LYS A 95 -1.53 15.67 15.98
C LYS A 95 -0.76 15.03 14.83
N GLU A 96 0.31 15.69 14.41
CA GLU A 96 1.19 15.16 13.36
C GLU A 96 1.82 13.81 13.74
N GLU A 97 2.05 13.59 15.03
CA GLU A 97 2.59 12.34 15.61
C GLU A 97 1.62 11.17 15.51
N ASP A 98 0.32 11.45 15.37
CA ASP A 98 -0.73 10.45 15.32
C ASP A 98 -1.03 10.01 13.88
N ALA A 99 -0.34 10.56 12.88
CA ALA A 99 -0.53 10.21 11.47
C ALA A 99 0.02 8.81 11.14
N PHE A 100 -0.74 8.04 10.37
CA PHE A 100 -0.36 6.68 9.99
C PHE A 100 -0.82 6.32 8.58
N MET A 101 -0.14 5.35 7.99
CA MET A 101 -0.53 4.71 6.75
C MET A 101 -1.06 3.31 7.03
N VAL A 102 -2.10 2.90 6.32
CA VAL A 102 -2.63 1.53 6.39
C VAL A 102 -2.18 0.76 5.16
N LEU A 103 -1.50 -0.36 5.41
CA LEU A 103 -0.95 -1.25 4.40
C LEU A 103 -1.72 -2.57 4.42
N HIS A 104 -2.12 -3.03 3.24
CA HIS A 104 -2.56 -4.41 3.05
C HIS A 104 -1.41 -5.21 2.46
N ILE A 105 -1.09 -6.34 3.09
CA ILE A 105 -0.19 -7.36 2.59
C ILE A 105 -0.92 -8.72 2.65
N PRO A 106 -0.40 -9.80 2.05
CA PRO A 106 -1.10 -11.08 2.11
C PRO A 106 -1.36 -11.48 3.56
N LYS A 107 -2.60 -11.91 3.81
CA LYS A 107 -3.11 -12.36 5.12
C LYS A 107 -3.26 -11.29 6.20
N MET A 108 -2.93 -10.02 5.97
CA MET A 108 -3.08 -9.01 7.04
C MET A 108 -3.16 -7.56 6.58
N VAL A 109 -3.71 -6.75 7.47
CA VAL A 109 -3.69 -5.29 7.40
C VAL A 109 -2.79 -4.76 8.52
N ILE A 110 -1.89 -3.85 8.17
CA ILE A 110 -0.88 -3.27 9.05
C ILE A 110 -1.11 -1.77 9.16
N ARG A 111 -0.99 -1.25 10.38
CA ARG A 111 -0.85 0.18 10.62
C ARG A 111 0.63 0.52 10.73
N TYR A 112 1.06 1.50 9.96
CA TYR A 112 2.42 2.02 9.94
C TYR A 112 2.41 3.49 10.38
N ASN A 113 3.03 3.80 11.51
CA ASN A 113 3.14 5.16 12.02
C ASN A 113 4.11 5.98 11.16
N LEU A 114 3.68 7.16 10.71
CA LEU A 114 4.44 7.99 9.77
C LEU A 114 5.51 8.86 10.45
N ARG A 115 5.53 8.89 11.79
CA ARG A 115 6.43 9.71 12.60
C ARG A 115 7.56 8.92 13.22
N ASP A 116 7.23 7.82 13.90
CA ASP A 116 8.22 6.98 14.61
C ASP A 116 8.59 5.71 13.84
N TYR A 117 7.96 5.50 12.67
CA TYR A 117 8.22 4.37 11.77
C TYR A 117 7.93 2.99 12.38
N THR A 118 7.20 2.96 13.50
CA THR A 118 6.72 1.72 14.10
C THR A 118 5.52 1.19 13.32
N PHE A 119 5.33 -0.14 13.36
CA PHE A 119 4.15 -0.75 12.78
C PHE A 119 3.63 -1.87 13.67
N TYR A 120 2.32 -2.12 13.54
CA TYR A 120 1.68 -3.26 14.17
C TYR A 120 0.51 -3.74 13.31
N LYS A 121 0.15 -5.00 13.51
CA LYS A 121 -0.97 -5.65 12.82
C LYS A 121 -2.29 -5.06 13.33
N LEU A 122 -3.13 -4.59 12.41
CA LEU A 122 -4.51 -4.18 12.69
C LEU A 122 -5.48 -5.37 12.61
N CYS A 123 -5.30 -6.22 11.59
CA CYS A 123 -6.17 -7.36 11.32
C CYS A 123 -5.37 -8.47 10.63
N GLU A 124 -5.74 -9.72 10.86
CA GLU A 124 -5.24 -10.90 10.17
C GLU A 124 -6.41 -11.68 9.60
N PHE A 125 -6.20 -12.22 8.40
CA PHE A 125 -7.15 -13.04 7.69
C PHE A 125 -6.66 -14.48 7.78
N ASP A 126 -7.42 -15.33 8.47
CA ASP A 126 -7.20 -16.76 8.42
C ASP A 126 -7.69 -17.29 7.07
N ASN A 127 -6.84 -18.07 6.42
CA ASN A 127 -7.28 -18.96 5.35
C ASN A 127 -8.06 -20.09 6.01
N THR A 128 -9.26 -19.85 6.54
CA THR A 128 -10.22 -20.94 6.64
C THR A 128 -10.51 -21.33 5.20
N SER A 129 -9.83 -22.41 4.79
CA SER A 129 -10.20 -23.28 3.70
C SER A 129 -11.70 -23.18 3.43
N ILE A 130 -12.04 -22.89 2.18
CA ILE A 130 -13.33 -23.32 1.65
C ILE A 130 -13.29 -24.86 1.73
N GLU A 131 -13.67 -25.42 2.88
CA GLU A 131 -13.88 -26.85 2.99
C GLU A 131 -15.19 -27.21 2.28
N ASP A 132 -15.02 -28.15 1.36
CA ASP A 132 -16.00 -29.06 0.79
C ASP A 132 -17.09 -28.52 -0.16
N ASN A 133 -16.83 -28.70 -1.46
CA ASN A 133 -17.55 -29.72 -2.22
C ASN A 133 -16.74 -30.18 -3.48
N ARG A 134 -16.15 -31.38 -3.37
CA ARG A 134 -15.77 -32.40 -4.40
C ARG A 134 -15.55 -31.93 -5.85
N PHE A 135 -14.38 -32.18 -6.42
CA PHE A 135 -14.03 -33.40 -7.19
C PHE A 135 -12.51 -33.42 -7.46
N GLU A 136 -11.93 -34.62 -7.55
CA GLU A 136 -10.50 -34.91 -7.45
C GLU A 136 -9.64 -34.59 -8.69
N GLU A 137 -8.33 -34.64 -8.42
CA GLU A 137 -7.18 -35.00 -9.28
C GLU A 137 -6.26 -33.88 -9.83
N GLU A 138 -5.08 -33.84 -9.18
CA GLU A 138 -3.72 -33.60 -9.70
C GLU A 138 -3.34 -32.22 -10.30
N ASN A 139 -2.56 -31.42 -9.55
CA ASN A 139 -1.12 -31.17 -9.77
C ASN A 139 -0.59 -29.87 -9.09
N GLU A 140 0.54 -30.01 -8.38
CA GLU A 140 1.59 -29.03 -7.99
C GLU A 140 1.22 -27.69 -7.31
N ASP A 141 1.17 -27.74 -5.98
CA ASP A 141 1.85 -26.86 -5.01
C ASP A 141 2.30 -25.45 -5.47
N TYR A 142 1.35 -24.50 -5.49
CA TYR A 142 1.57 -23.14 -4.98
C TYR A 142 0.20 -22.51 -4.70
N GLU A 143 -0.32 -22.68 -3.47
CA GLU A 143 -1.48 -21.89 -3.06
C GLU A 143 -1.06 -20.42 -3.00
N VAL A 144 -1.47 -19.66 -4.02
CA VAL A 144 -1.31 -18.20 -4.02
C VAL A 144 -2.07 -17.71 -2.80
N PRO A 145 -1.39 -17.15 -1.76
CA PRO A 145 -2.11 -16.59 -0.62
C PRO A 145 -3.05 -15.54 -1.19
N VAL A 146 -4.34 -15.64 -0.83
CA VAL A 146 -5.39 -14.74 -1.30
C VAL A 146 -4.91 -13.31 -1.09
N SER A 147 -4.38 -12.74 -2.16
CA SER A 147 -4.09 -11.34 -2.26
C SER A 147 -5.39 -10.82 -2.81
N LEU A 148 -6.12 -10.08 -1.99
CA LEU A 148 -7.22 -9.28 -2.51
C LEU A 148 -6.62 -8.40 -3.60
N GLU A 149 -6.80 -8.79 -4.86
CA GLU A 149 -6.44 -7.99 -6.02
C GLU A 149 -7.43 -6.83 -6.05
N PHE A 150 -7.17 -5.83 -5.22
CA PHE A 150 -7.88 -4.58 -5.28
C PHE A 150 -7.50 -3.92 -6.60
N SER A 151 -8.35 -4.12 -7.62
CA SER A 151 -8.44 -3.14 -8.70
C SER A 151 -8.63 -1.78 -8.04
N ARG A 152 -7.96 -0.76 -8.58
CA ARG A 152 -7.80 0.59 -8.02
C ARG A 152 -9.11 1.28 -7.54
N SER A 153 -10.27 0.71 -7.89
CA SER A 153 -11.62 1.13 -7.48
C SER A 153 -12.19 0.44 -6.22
N SER A 154 -11.58 -0.65 -5.73
CA SER A 154 -12.21 -1.55 -4.76
C SER A 154 -11.70 -1.38 -3.32
N SER A 155 -10.69 -0.52 -3.10
CA SER A 155 -10.15 -0.20 -1.76
C SER A 155 -11.18 0.41 -0.81
N PHE A 156 -12.21 1.08 -1.34
CA PHE A 156 -13.30 1.66 -0.53
C PHE A 156 -14.13 0.61 0.22
N GLN A 157 -14.37 -0.57 -0.38
CA GLN A 157 -15.19 -1.62 0.26
C GLN A 157 -14.49 -2.26 1.47
N CYS A 158 -13.16 -2.28 1.48
CA CYS A 158 -12.37 -2.79 2.60
C CYS A 158 -12.43 -1.84 3.80
N ILE A 159 -12.42 -0.53 3.56
CA ILE A 159 -12.47 0.49 4.60
C ILE A 159 -13.85 0.49 5.29
N GLU A 160 -14.95 0.43 4.54
CA GLU A 160 -16.30 0.42 5.14
C GLU A 160 -16.58 -0.83 5.99
N SER A 161 -16.00 -1.97 5.64
CA SER A 161 -16.15 -3.22 6.42
C SER A 161 -15.39 -3.18 7.75
N LEU A 162 -14.28 -2.43 7.84
CA LEU A 162 -13.47 -2.30 9.05
C LEU A 162 -14.01 -1.26 10.04
N PHE A 163 -14.81 -0.29 9.59
CA PHE A 163 -15.48 0.70 10.46
C PHE A 163 -16.83 0.21 11.02
N CYS A 164 -17.26 -1.01 10.68
CA CYS A 164 -18.47 -1.65 11.20
C CYS A 164 -18.22 -2.66 12.35
N LEU A 165 -17.02 -2.66 12.95
CA LEU A 165 -16.66 -3.48 14.11
C LEU A 165 -16.48 -2.64 15.38
#